data_AF-A0A851XN02-F1
#
_entry.id   AF-A0A851XN02-F1
#
_cell.length_a   1.000
_cell.length_b   1.000
_cell.length_c   1.000
_cell.angle_alpha   90.00
_cell.angle_beta   90.00
_cell.angle_gamma   90.00
#
_symmetry.space_group_name_H-M   'P 1'
#
loop_
_entity.id
_entity.type
_entity.pdbx_description
1 polymer ?
#
loop_
_entity_poly.entity_id
_entity_poly.type
_entity_poly.pdbx_seq_one_letter_code
_entity_poly.pdbx_strand_id
1 'polypeptide(L)'
;DLRNQLYESYYLNFISAISRSKLEDIANAAIGANAVTQVAKVFDQYLNFITLEDDMFVLCNQNKELVSYRAINRPDITDTEMETIMDTIVDSLFCFFVTLGKFSNFSMFSICFPFRKDPYSMRYLEKLDKKLRENLRDARNSLFTGDTLGAGQFSFQRPLLVLVDRNIDLATPLHHTWTYQALVHDVLDFHLNRVNLEESTGTESSPAGARPKKKNKKSYDLTMSDKFWQKHKGSPFPEVAESVQQELESYRAQEDEVKRLKSIMGIEGEDEGAISMLSDNTAKLTSAVSSLPELLEKKRLIDLHTNVATAVLEHIKSRKLDVYFEYEEKIMSKSTLDKSLLDMISDPDAGTPEDKMRLFLIYYISSAQAPSEIDLEQYKKALTDAGCNLAPLSYIKQWK
;
A
#
# COMPACT_ATOMS: atom_id res chain seq x y z
N ASP A 1 33.27 8.08 4.35
CA ASP A 1 33.62 6.66 4.60
C ASP A 1 34.98 6.30 4.05
N LEU A 2 35.19 6.32 2.72
CA LEU A 2 36.49 6.00 2.10
C LEU A 2 37.68 6.77 2.70
N ARG A 3 37.57 8.11 2.85
CA ARG A 3 38.61 8.95 3.45
C ARG A 3 38.95 8.57 4.90
N ASN A 4 37.96 8.09 5.64
CA ASN A 4 38.10 7.70 7.04
C ASN A 4 38.43 6.20 7.20
N GLN A 5 38.48 5.45 6.10
CA GLN A 5 38.77 4.01 6.05
C GLN A 5 37.97 3.22 7.09
N LEU A 6 36.66 3.50 7.19
CA LEU A 6 35.79 2.92 8.22
C LEU A 6 35.61 1.40 8.10
N TYR A 7 35.82 0.85 6.90
CA TYR A 7 35.58 -0.54 6.57
C TYR A 7 36.77 -1.13 5.79
N GLU A 8 36.99 -2.43 5.95
CA GLU A 8 38.03 -3.19 5.23
C GLU A 8 37.72 -3.30 3.73
N SER A 9 36.44 -3.38 3.37
CA SER A 9 35.99 -3.50 1.97
C SER A 9 34.64 -2.81 1.76
N TYR A 10 34.45 -2.28 0.55
CA TYR A 10 33.26 -1.56 0.12
C TYR A 10 32.59 -2.29 -1.04
N TYR A 11 31.29 -2.58 -0.86
CA TYR A 11 30.42 -3.17 -1.87
C TYR A 11 29.35 -2.14 -2.22
N LEU A 12 29.57 -1.39 -3.29
CA LEU A 12 28.69 -0.30 -3.71
C LEU A 12 27.53 -0.88 -4.53
N ASN A 13 26.31 -0.77 -3.99
CA ASN A 13 25.10 -1.27 -4.63
C ASN A 13 24.14 -0.11 -4.86
N PHE A 14 23.92 0.27 -6.12
CA PHE A 14 23.03 1.35 -6.49
C PHE A 14 21.63 0.82 -6.78
N ILE A 15 20.61 1.53 -6.31
CA ILE A 15 19.20 1.18 -6.53
C ILE A 15 18.77 1.37 -7.99
N SER A 16 19.47 2.21 -8.74
CA SER A 16 19.28 2.46 -10.17
C SER A 16 20.64 2.59 -10.84
N ALA A 17 20.66 2.57 -12.19
CA ALA A 17 21.90 2.71 -12.94
C ALA A 17 22.63 4.01 -12.61
N ILE A 18 23.89 3.91 -12.17
CA ILE A 18 24.71 5.08 -11.88
C ILE A 18 25.18 5.75 -13.19
N SER A 19 25.12 7.08 -13.25
CA SER A 19 25.67 7.81 -14.40
C SER A 19 27.20 7.74 -14.42
N ARG A 20 27.78 7.78 -15.62
CA ARG A 20 29.23 7.72 -15.80
C ARG A 20 29.97 8.82 -15.03
N SER A 21 29.45 10.04 -15.02
CA SER A 21 30.02 11.15 -14.25
C SER A 21 30.07 10.85 -12.75
N LYS A 22 28.99 10.31 -12.16
CA LYS A 22 28.98 9.94 -10.74
C LYS A 22 29.92 8.76 -10.44
N LEU A 23 30.08 7.83 -11.37
CA LEU A 23 31.04 6.73 -11.24
C LEU A 23 32.48 7.25 -11.26
N GLU A 24 32.78 8.21 -12.14
CA GLU A 24 34.07 8.90 -12.20
C GLU A 24 34.35 9.68 -10.91
N ASP A 25 33.33 10.33 -10.33
CA ASP A 25 33.46 11.00 -9.02
C ASP A 25 33.81 10.03 -7.89
N ILE A 26 33.18 8.84 -7.86
CA ILE A 26 33.50 7.78 -6.88
C ILE A 26 34.92 7.28 -7.07
N ALA A 27 35.34 7.06 -8.32
CA ALA A 27 36.71 6.63 -8.63
C ALA A 27 37.74 7.68 -8.16
N ASN A 28 37.50 8.95 -8.45
CA ASN A 28 38.35 10.06 -7.98
C ASN A 28 38.39 10.14 -6.45
N ALA A 29 37.25 9.96 -5.77
CA ALA A 29 37.19 9.94 -4.32
C ALA A 29 37.96 8.75 -3.71
N ALA A 30 37.91 7.57 -4.32
CA ALA A 30 38.65 6.38 -3.89
C ALA A 30 40.17 6.55 -4.09
N ILE A 31 40.59 7.15 -5.21
CA ILE A 31 42.00 7.48 -5.48
C ILE A 31 42.51 8.48 -4.44
N GLY A 32 41.78 9.59 -4.23
CA GLY A 32 42.17 10.62 -3.26
C GLY A 32 42.21 10.13 -1.81
N ALA A 33 41.47 9.07 -1.48
CA ALA A 33 41.47 8.43 -0.17
C ALA A 33 42.48 7.27 -0.02
N ASN A 34 43.22 6.92 -1.08
CA ASN A 34 44.04 5.72 -1.17
C ASN A 34 43.27 4.43 -0.79
N ALA A 35 42.01 4.35 -1.19
CA ALA A 35 41.07 3.28 -0.82
C ALA A 35 40.60 2.45 -2.04
N VAL A 36 41.27 2.58 -3.20
CA VAL A 36 40.90 1.90 -4.45
C VAL A 36 40.82 0.38 -4.28
N THR A 37 41.79 -0.22 -3.59
CA THR A 37 41.84 -1.67 -3.34
C THR A 37 40.75 -2.14 -2.37
N GLN A 38 40.15 -1.23 -1.61
CA GLN A 38 39.05 -1.55 -0.68
C GLN A 38 37.71 -1.58 -1.42
N VAL A 39 37.57 -0.96 -2.60
CA VAL A 39 36.34 -1.03 -3.40
C VAL A 39 36.29 -2.36 -4.15
N ALA A 40 35.61 -3.34 -3.56
CA ALA A 40 35.59 -4.72 -4.06
C ALA A 40 34.59 -4.91 -5.22
N LYS A 41 33.43 -4.25 -5.14
CA LYS A 41 32.32 -4.46 -6.06
C LYS A 41 31.52 -3.18 -6.26
N VAL A 42 31.08 -2.95 -7.49
CA VAL A 42 30.18 -1.86 -7.87
C VAL A 42 29.08 -2.44 -8.76
N PHE A 43 27.83 -2.38 -8.30
CA PHE A 43 26.68 -3.01 -8.96
C PHE A 43 25.48 -2.07 -9.03
N ASP A 44 24.79 -2.11 -10.16
CA ASP A 44 23.46 -1.55 -10.33
C ASP A 44 22.42 -2.66 -10.07
N GLN A 45 21.60 -2.48 -9.04
CA GLN A 45 20.64 -3.50 -8.58
C GLN A 45 19.27 -3.39 -9.25
N TYR A 46 18.92 -2.22 -9.79
CA TYR A 46 17.63 -1.95 -10.44
C TYR A 46 16.42 -2.20 -9.51
N LEU A 47 16.50 -1.71 -8.28
CA LEU A 47 15.49 -1.85 -7.22
C LEU A 47 14.81 -0.51 -6.86
N ASN A 48 14.74 0.43 -7.81
CA ASN A 48 14.10 1.73 -7.61
C ASN A 48 12.56 1.68 -7.70
N PHE A 49 11.94 0.79 -6.92
CA PHE A 49 10.50 0.64 -6.74
C PHE A 49 10.22 -0.11 -5.43
N ILE A 50 8.98 -0.08 -4.96
CA ILE A 50 8.56 -0.82 -3.76
C ILE A 50 7.46 -1.79 -4.16
N THR A 51 7.64 -3.07 -3.86
CA THR A 51 6.57 -4.08 -3.94
C THR A 51 5.79 -4.08 -2.65
N LEU A 52 4.51 -3.71 -2.71
CA LEU A 52 3.59 -3.84 -1.59
C LEU A 52 2.94 -5.21 -1.60
N GLU A 53 2.62 -5.70 -2.80
CA GLU A 53 2.10 -7.05 -3.02
C GLU A 53 2.79 -7.75 -4.19
N ASP A 54 2.46 -9.03 -4.40
CA ASP A 54 2.99 -9.84 -5.50
C ASP A 54 2.60 -9.23 -6.86
N ASP A 55 1.44 -8.58 -6.93
CA ASP A 55 0.87 -7.93 -8.11
C ASP A 55 0.71 -6.40 -7.93
N MET A 56 1.23 -5.82 -6.85
CA MET A 56 1.13 -4.39 -6.56
C MET A 56 2.49 -3.77 -6.22
N PHE A 57 2.89 -2.76 -6.99
CA PHE A 57 4.09 -1.98 -6.73
C PHE A 57 3.81 -0.47 -6.77
N VAL A 58 4.68 0.29 -6.11
CA VAL A 58 4.66 1.75 -6.07
C VAL A 58 5.99 2.29 -6.55
N LEU A 59 5.93 3.26 -7.44
CA LEU A 59 7.11 3.97 -7.95
C LEU A 59 7.36 5.23 -7.12
N CYS A 60 8.61 5.68 -7.09
CA CYS A 60 8.98 7.02 -6.61
C CYS A 60 8.50 7.34 -5.17
N ASN A 61 8.42 6.35 -4.27
CA ASN A 61 7.86 6.54 -2.93
C ASN A 61 8.60 7.61 -2.10
N GLN A 62 9.89 7.82 -2.34
CA GLN A 62 10.68 8.88 -1.68
C GLN A 62 10.40 10.28 -2.26
N ASN A 63 9.86 10.34 -3.47
CA ASN A 63 9.67 11.55 -4.28
C ASN A 63 8.21 11.68 -4.73
N LYS A 64 7.24 11.25 -3.91
CA LYS A 64 5.81 11.19 -4.30
C LYS A 64 5.26 12.54 -4.76
N GLU A 65 5.68 13.62 -4.12
CA GLU A 65 5.25 14.97 -4.46
C GLU A 65 5.68 15.36 -5.89
N LEU A 66 6.87 14.93 -6.32
CA LEU A 66 7.41 15.23 -7.65
C LEU A 66 6.60 14.54 -8.76
N VAL A 67 6.10 13.34 -8.52
CA VAL A 67 5.35 12.55 -9.50
C VAL A 67 3.84 12.53 -9.24
N SER A 68 3.35 13.42 -8.37
CA SER A 68 1.95 13.46 -7.98
C SER A 68 1.04 13.91 -9.14
N TYR A 69 -0.24 13.53 -9.09
CA TYR A 69 -1.23 13.99 -10.06
C TYR A 69 -1.28 15.53 -10.13
N ARG A 70 -1.14 16.22 -8.99
CA ARG A 70 -1.06 17.68 -8.93
C ARG A 70 0.19 18.22 -9.62
N ALA A 71 1.36 17.61 -9.40
CA ALA A 71 2.60 18.07 -10.01
C ALA A 71 2.54 18.02 -11.54
N ILE A 72 1.90 17.00 -12.10
CA ILE A 72 1.76 16.79 -13.55
C ILE A 72 0.69 17.70 -14.17
N ASN A 73 -0.42 17.94 -13.46
CA ASN A 73 -1.59 18.66 -14.00
C ASN A 73 -1.67 20.14 -13.61
N ARG A 74 -0.60 20.71 -13.01
CA ARG A 74 -0.58 22.14 -12.67
C ARG A 74 -0.36 23.01 -13.92
N PRO A 75 -1.01 24.18 -14.02
CA PRO A 75 -0.93 25.02 -15.22
C PRO A 75 0.44 25.69 -15.42
N ASP A 76 1.27 25.75 -14.38
CA ASP A 76 2.60 26.39 -14.35
C ASP A 76 3.76 25.41 -14.61
N ILE A 77 3.49 24.14 -14.92
CA ILE A 77 4.54 23.16 -15.18
C ILE A 77 5.36 23.54 -16.42
N THR A 78 6.68 23.54 -16.27
CA THR A 78 7.61 23.75 -17.40
C THR A 78 7.92 22.45 -18.13
N ASP A 79 8.26 22.53 -19.42
CA ASP A 79 8.70 21.37 -20.20
C ASP A 79 9.88 20.63 -19.56
N THR A 80 10.80 21.35 -18.92
CA THR A 80 11.96 20.76 -18.24
C THR A 80 11.58 19.98 -16.96
N GLU A 81 10.65 20.51 -16.17
CA GLU A 81 10.13 19.79 -15.00
C GLU A 81 9.37 18.53 -15.43
N MET A 82 8.54 18.65 -16.46
CA MET A 82 7.81 17.52 -17.04
C MET A 82 8.79 16.44 -17.55
N GLU A 83 9.86 16.85 -18.23
CA GLU A 83 10.92 15.95 -18.70
C GLU A 83 11.58 15.19 -17.53
N THR A 84 11.87 15.89 -16.43
CA THR A 84 12.45 15.30 -15.22
C THR A 84 11.53 14.28 -14.55
N ILE A 85 10.23 14.60 -14.49
CA ILE A 85 9.20 13.68 -13.98
C ILE A 85 9.11 12.43 -14.86
N MET A 86 9.09 12.63 -16.19
CA MET A 86 9.08 11.52 -17.16
C MET A 86 10.28 10.61 -16.99
N ASP A 87 11.48 11.16 -16.90
CA ASP A 87 12.71 10.37 -16.72
C ASP A 87 12.67 9.58 -15.40
N THR A 88 12.19 10.19 -14.33
CA THR A 88 12.06 9.53 -13.02
C THR A 88 11.10 8.33 -13.07
N ILE A 89 9.95 8.48 -13.74
CA ILE A 89 8.97 7.40 -13.90
C ILE A 89 9.52 6.29 -14.81
N VAL A 90 10.10 6.66 -15.96
CA VAL A 90 10.69 5.71 -16.92
C VAL A 90 11.84 4.93 -16.28
N ASP A 91 12.69 5.57 -15.48
CA ASP A 91 13.79 4.92 -14.77
C ASP A 91 13.30 3.90 -13.75
N SER A 92 12.25 4.24 -13.01
CA SER A 92 11.66 3.35 -11.99
C SER A 92 10.93 2.16 -12.64
N LEU A 93 10.16 2.41 -13.71
CA LEU A 93 9.55 1.35 -14.53
C LEU A 93 10.60 0.44 -15.16
N PHE A 94 11.69 1.01 -15.68
CA PHE A 94 12.79 0.24 -16.23
C PHE A 94 13.39 -0.70 -15.17
N CYS A 95 13.59 -0.22 -13.93
CA CYS A 95 14.07 -1.05 -12.83
C CYS A 95 13.14 -2.23 -12.53
N PHE A 96 11.83 -1.98 -12.52
CA PHE A 96 10.82 -3.02 -12.38
C PHE A 96 10.91 -4.06 -13.50
N PHE A 97 11.00 -3.63 -14.76
CA PHE A 97 11.09 -4.56 -15.89
C PHE A 97 12.38 -5.36 -15.93
N VAL A 98 13.53 -4.76 -15.55
CA VAL A 98 14.78 -5.50 -15.42
C VAL A 98 14.64 -6.59 -14.36
N THR A 99 13.99 -6.27 -13.24
CA THR A 99 13.70 -7.25 -12.19
C THR A 99 12.79 -8.36 -12.72
N LEU A 100 11.70 -8.03 -13.41
CA LEU A 100 10.77 -9.01 -13.97
C LEU A 100 11.40 -9.87 -15.08
N GLY A 101 12.23 -9.28 -15.94
CA GLY A 101 12.92 -9.95 -17.04
C GLY A 101 13.98 -10.96 -16.60
N LYS A 102 14.56 -10.79 -15.40
CA LYS A 102 15.37 -11.84 -14.76
C LYS A 102 14.55 -13.10 -14.44
N PHE A 103 13.24 -12.98 -14.26
CA PHE A 103 12.34 -14.09 -13.92
C PHE A 103 11.59 -14.68 -15.12
N SER A 104 11.46 -13.97 -16.26
CA SER A 104 10.68 -14.43 -17.42
C SER A 104 11.23 -13.90 -18.74
N ASN A 105 11.17 -14.71 -19.81
CA ASN A 105 11.60 -14.36 -21.18
C ASN A 105 10.79 -13.15 -21.71
N PHE A 106 11.28 -11.95 -21.45
CA PHE A 106 10.50 -10.73 -21.60
C PHE A 106 10.58 -10.16 -23.03
N SER A 107 9.49 -10.30 -23.78
CA SER A 107 9.25 -9.54 -25.02
C SER A 107 7.96 -8.73 -24.87
N MET A 108 8.08 -7.50 -24.38
CA MET A 108 6.91 -6.65 -24.09
C MET A 108 6.35 -5.98 -25.33
N PHE A 109 5.04 -6.00 -25.45
CA PHE A 109 4.29 -5.07 -26.28
C PHE A 109 3.62 -4.03 -25.38
N SER A 110 3.65 -2.77 -25.82
CA SER A 110 3.09 -1.67 -25.04
C SER A 110 1.90 -1.04 -25.77
N ILE A 111 0.79 -0.85 -25.07
CA ILE A 111 -0.41 -0.18 -25.59
C ILE A 111 -0.80 0.91 -24.60
N CYS A 112 -0.91 2.16 -25.07
CA CYS A 112 -1.39 3.28 -24.27
C CYS A 112 -2.88 3.51 -24.55
N PHE A 113 -3.67 3.74 -23.50
CA PHE A 113 -5.02 4.28 -23.63
C PHE A 113 -5.01 5.75 -23.18
N PRO A 114 -4.76 6.70 -24.09
CA PRO A 114 -4.85 8.11 -23.77
C PRO A 114 -6.32 8.50 -23.58
N PHE A 115 -6.72 8.88 -22.37
CA PHE A 115 -7.99 9.58 -22.15
C PHE A 115 -7.78 11.04 -22.57
N ARG A 116 -8.23 11.37 -23.79
CA ARG A 116 -7.88 12.59 -24.56
C ARG A 116 -6.44 12.53 -25.10
N LYS A 117 -6.18 13.21 -26.23
CA LYS A 117 -4.88 13.27 -26.92
C LYS A 117 -3.83 14.00 -26.07
N ASP A 118 -3.46 13.45 -24.93
CA ASP A 118 -2.38 13.98 -24.11
C ASP A 118 -1.04 13.68 -24.80
N PRO A 119 -0.26 14.70 -25.21
CA PRO A 119 1.04 14.49 -25.81
C PRO A 119 2.04 13.82 -24.84
N TYR A 120 1.83 13.92 -23.52
CA TYR A 120 2.78 13.39 -22.55
C TYR A 120 2.68 11.87 -22.42
N SER A 121 1.48 11.30 -22.30
CA SER A 121 1.25 9.85 -22.18
C SER A 121 2.00 9.03 -23.27
N MET A 122 1.99 9.53 -24.51
CA MET A 122 2.72 8.92 -25.63
C MET A 122 4.25 9.04 -25.48
N ARG A 123 4.75 10.19 -25.01
CA ARG A 123 6.19 10.41 -24.77
C ARG A 123 6.77 9.50 -23.69
N TYR A 124 6.04 9.22 -22.61
CA TYR A 124 6.48 8.23 -21.60
C TYR A 124 6.75 6.88 -22.24
N LEU A 125 5.85 6.45 -23.12
CA LEU A 125 5.94 5.16 -23.79
C LEU A 125 7.09 5.11 -24.78
N GLU A 126 7.26 6.15 -25.61
CA GLU A 126 8.37 6.24 -26.56
C GLU A 126 9.73 6.21 -25.85
N LYS A 127 9.86 6.95 -24.74
CA LYS A 127 11.07 6.96 -23.92
C LYS A 127 11.35 5.59 -23.28
N LEU A 128 10.34 4.97 -22.69
CA LEU A 128 10.47 3.66 -22.08
C LEU A 128 10.81 2.58 -23.13
N ASP A 129 10.12 2.58 -24.26
CA ASP A 129 10.37 1.66 -25.38
C ASP A 129 11.78 1.84 -25.92
N LYS A 130 12.22 3.09 -26.14
CA LYS A 130 13.61 3.40 -26.54
C LYS A 130 14.60 2.85 -25.52
N LYS A 131 14.41 3.13 -24.23
CA LYS A 131 15.31 2.67 -23.15
C LYS A 131 15.37 1.15 -23.07
N LEU A 132 14.24 0.46 -23.18
CA LEU A 132 14.17 -0.99 -23.19
C LEU A 132 14.87 -1.58 -24.43
N ARG A 133 14.59 -1.04 -25.63
CA ARG A 133 15.21 -1.52 -26.88
C ARG A 133 16.73 -1.32 -26.89
N GLU A 134 17.22 -0.21 -26.39
CA GLU A 134 18.66 0.06 -26.28
C GLU A 134 19.34 -0.97 -25.37
N ASN A 135 18.72 -1.31 -24.23
CA ASN A 135 19.25 -2.28 -23.28
C ASN A 135 19.02 -3.76 -23.68
N LEU A 136 18.05 -4.04 -24.54
CA LEU A 136 17.81 -5.38 -25.13
C LEU A 136 18.76 -5.70 -26.29
N ARG A 137 19.27 -4.68 -26.99
CA ARG A 137 20.19 -4.85 -28.14
C ARG A 137 21.62 -5.15 -27.72
N ASP A 138 22.00 -4.82 -26.49
CA ASP A 138 23.33 -5.14 -25.97
C ASP A 138 23.42 -6.62 -25.55
N ALA A 139 23.66 -7.48 -26.53
CA ALA A 139 23.73 -8.94 -26.35
C ALA A 139 24.87 -9.40 -25.40
N ARG A 140 25.81 -8.52 -25.03
CA ARG A 140 26.91 -8.87 -24.10
C ARG A 140 26.57 -8.59 -22.64
N ASN A 141 25.57 -7.75 -22.36
CA ASN A 141 25.10 -7.34 -21.04
C ASN A 141 23.55 -7.32 -20.97
N SER A 142 22.90 -8.29 -21.59
CA SER A 142 21.44 -8.29 -21.70
C SER A 142 20.80 -8.47 -20.32
N LEU A 143 20.31 -7.36 -19.76
CA LEU A 143 19.65 -7.28 -18.45
C LEU A 143 18.35 -8.10 -18.37
N PHE A 144 17.85 -8.57 -19.52
CA PHE A 144 16.58 -9.29 -19.69
C PHE A 144 16.76 -10.76 -20.09
N THR A 145 18.00 -11.25 -20.17
CA THR A 145 18.29 -12.67 -20.38
C THR A 145 18.90 -13.22 -19.10
N GLY A 146 18.10 -13.93 -18.31
CA GLY A 146 18.65 -14.71 -17.20
C GLY A 146 19.63 -15.77 -17.72
N ASP A 147 20.74 -15.99 -16.99
CA ASP A 147 21.76 -17.01 -17.29
C ASP A 147 21.23 -18.47 -17.34
N THR A 148 19.94 -18.69 -17.12
CA THR A 148 19.35 -20.02 -16.87
C THR A 148 18.50 -20.59 -17.99
N LEU A 149 18.39 -19.96 -19.16
CA LEU A 149 17.49 -20.44 -20.22
C LEU A 149 18.23 -20.74 -21.53
N GLY A 150 18.44 -22.04 -21.76
CA GLY A 150 18.89 -22.56 -23.04
C GLY A 150 18.00 -22.09 -24.20
N ALA A 151 18.63 -21.86 -25.35
CA ALA A 151 17.96 -21.49 -26.60
C ALA A 151 16.80 -22.45 -26.90
N GLY A 152 15.55 -22.01 -26.74
CA GLY A 152 14.40 -22.84 -27.13
C GLY A 152 13.03 -22.50 -26.53
N GLN A 153 12.94 -21.77 -25.42
CA GLN A 153 11.64 -21.43 -24.80
C GLN A 153 11.20 -20.00 -25.15
N PHE A 154 10.88 -19.75 -26.42
CA PHE A 154 10.10 -18.56 -26.77
C PHE A 154 8.70 -18.71 -26.16
N SER A 155 8.35 -17.89 -25.16
CA SER A 155 6.95 -17.78 -24.75
C SER A 155 6.17 -17.12 -25.88
N PHE A 156 5.14 -17.81 -26.39
CA PHE A 156 4.24 -17.26 -27.41
C PHE A 156 3.32 -16.16 -26.85
N GLN A 157 3.25 -16.02 -25.53
CA GLN A 157 2.53 -14.94 -24.85
C GLN A 157 3.50 -13.80 -24.56
N ARG A 158 3.22 -12.65 -25.17
CA ARG A 158 3.96 -11.42 -24.94
C ARG A 158 3.23 -10.58 -23.89
N PRO A 159 3.89 -10.18 -22.80
CA PRO A 159 3.28 -9.33 -21.79
C PRO A 159 2.83 -7.99 -22.40
N LEU A 160 1.67 -7.52 -21.93
CA LEU A 160 1.08 -6.25 -22.30
C LEU A 160 1.28 -5.23 -21.17
N LEU A 161 1.93 -4.11 -21.48
CA LEU A 161 1.92 -2.94 -20.59
C LEU A 161 0.81 -1.99 -21.00
N VAL A 162 -0.06 -1.69 -20.03
CA VAL A 162 -1.10 -0.68 -20.15
C VAL A 162 -0.74 0.50 -19.27
N LEU A 163 -0.52 1.66 -19.91
CA LEU A 163 -0.35 2.94 -19.21
C LEU A 163 -1.66 3.72 -19.30
N VAL A 164 -2.15 4.16 -18.15
CA VAL A 164 -3.44 4.84 -18.01
C VAL A 164 -3.23 6.13 -17.22
N ASP A 165 -3.78 7.23 -17.73
CA ASP A 165 -3.86 8.48 -16.99
C ASP A 165 -5.06 8.45 -16.04
N ARG A 166 -4.87 8.93 -14.80
CA ARG A 166 -5.92 8.95 -13.76
C ARG A 166 -7.16 9.75 -14.20
N ASN A 167 -7.03 10.67 -15.15
CA ASN A 167 -8.12 11.41 -15.78
C ASN A 167 -9.20 10.52 -16.41
N ILE A 168 -8.92 9.24 -16.70
CA ILE A 168 -9.94 8.31 -17.19
C ILE A 168 -11.07 8.09 -16.18
N ASP A 169 -10.77 8.24 -14.88
CA ASP A 169 -11.71 7.99 -13.79
C ASP A 169 -11.23 8.72 -12.53
N LEU A 170 -11.89 9.81 -12.16
CA LEU A 170 -11.63 10.50 -10.88
C LEU A 170 -12.60 10.09 -9.77
N ALA A 171 -13.61 9.27 -10.06
CA ALA A 171 -14.62 8.87 -9.08
C ALA A 171 -14.09 7.76 -8.16
N THR A 172 -13.45 6.72 -8.71
CA THR A 172 -13.00 5.56 -7.92
C THR A 172 -12.06 5.92 -6.75
N PRO A 173 -11.07 6.83 -6.90
CA PRO A 173 -10.20 7.20 -5.76
C PRO A 173 -10.92 7.97 -4.65
N LEU A 174 -12.10 8.54 -4.94
CA LEU A 174 -12.92 9.26 -3.96
C LEU A 174 -13.96 8.33 -3.31
N HIS A 175 -14.25 7.19 -3.92
CA HIS A 175 -15.27 6.25 -3.47
C HIS A 175 -14.86 5.60 -2.14
N HIS A 176 -15.76 5.60 -1.16
CA HIS A 176 -15.61 4.75 0.01
C HIS A 176 -15.66 3.30 -0.44
N THR A 177 -14.83 2.46 0.18
CA THR A 177 -14.72 1.05 -0.20
C THR A 177 -15.25 0.18 0.92
N TRP A 178 -15.57 -1.07 0.62
CA TRP A 178 -16.13 -2.02 1.59
C TRP A 178 -15.29 -3.27 1.82
N THR A 179 -14.13 -3.37 1.16
CA THR A 179 -13.18 -4.46 1.36
C THR A 179 -12.22 -4.13 2.49
N TYR A 180 -11.71 -5.15 3.17
CA TYR A 180 -10.90 -4.96 4.38
C TYR A 180 -9.64 -4.11 4.14
N GLN A 181 -8.88 -4.41 3.09
CA GLN A 181 -7.67 -3.66 2.78
C GLN A 181 -7.94 -2.21 2.43
N ALA A 182 -8.95 -1.96 1.61
CA ALA A 182 -9.24 -0.63 1.14
C ALA A 182 -9.82 0.23 2.27
N LEU A 183 -10.64 -0.34 3.16
CA LEU A 183 -11.08 0.33 4.38
C LEU A 183 -9.92 0.65 5.32
N VAL A 184 -9.02 -0.30 5.55
CA VAL A 184 -7.81 -0.07 6.38
C VAL A 184 -6.98 1.08 5.79
N HIS A 185 -6.82 1.14 4.47
CA HIS A 185 -6.11 2.23 3.80
C HIS A 185 -6.84 3.57 3.88
N ASP A 186 -8.17 3.57 3.78
CA ASP A 186 -8.98 4.80 3.72
C ASP A 186 -9.16 5.44 5.12
N VAL A 187 -9.35 4.64 6.17
CA VAL A 187 -9.74 5.17 7.49
C VAL A 187 -8.64 5.13 8.54
N LEU A 188 -7.55 4.40 8.32
CA LEU A 188 -6.43 4.29 9.28
C LEU A 188 -5.12 4.84 8.69
N ASP A 189 -4.14 5.12 9.55
CA ASP A 189 -2.79 5.49 9.13
C ASP A 189 -2.04 4.25 8.61
N PHE A 190 -2.32 3.90 7.35
CA PHE A 190 -1.75 2.75 6.65
C PHE A 190 -0.74 3.18 5.59
N HIS A 191 0.52 2.79 5.78
CA HIS A 191 1.60 3.13 4.86
C HIS A 191 2.64 2.02 4.78
N LEU A 192 3.03 1.61 3.57
CA LEU A 192 4.03 0.56 3.34
C LEU A 192 3.73 -0.72 4.13
N ASN A 193 2.49 -1.20 4.06
CA ASN A 193 2.01 -2.38 4.77
C ASN A 193 2.06 -2.28 6.31
N ARG A 194 2.14 -1.06 6.85
CA ARG A 194 2.11 -0.81 8.30
C ARG A 194 0.91 0.05 8.67
N VAL A 195 0.13 -0.42 9.64
CA VAL A 195 -0.96 0.34 10.26
C VAL A 195 -0.48 0.89 11.59
N ASN A 196 -0.64 2.19 11.81
CA ASN A 196 -0.42 2.82 13.12
C ASN A 196 -1.76 3.13 13.77
N LEU A 197 -2.04 2.52 14.92
CA LEU A 197 -3.21 2.82 15.73
C LEU A 197 -2.81 3.73 16.89
N GLU A 198 -3.59 4.79 17.12
CA GLU A 198 -3.52 5.55 18.36
C GLU A 198 -4.32 4.81 19.43
N GLU A 199 -3.67 4.44 20.53
CA GLU A 199 -4.38 3.86 21.66
C GLU A 199 -5.18 4.96 22.35
N SER A 200 -6.50 4.92 22.24
CA SER A 200 -7.38 5.74 23.08
C SER A 200 -7.32 5.15 24.48
N THR A 201 -6.35 5.61 25.29
CA THR A 201 -6.47 5.43 26.74
C THR A 201 -7.80 6.07 27.11
N GLY A 202 -8.72 5.28 27.65
CA GLY A 202 -10.09 5.70 27.96
C GLY A 202 -10.15 7.05 28.66
N THR A 203 -11.30 7.69 28.54
CA THR A 203 -11.72 8.96 29.14
C THR A 203 -11.50 9.00 30.66
N GLU A 204 -10.25 9.03 31.10
CA GLU A 204 -9.86 9.43 32.43
C GLU A 204 -9.30 10.84 32.30
N SER A 205 -10.12 11.79 32.76
CA SER A 205 -9.75 13.18 32.96
C SER A 205 -8.42 13.23 33.70
N SER A 206 -7.34 13.51 32.98
CA SER A 206 -6.04 13.72 33.62
C SER A 206 -6.16 14.96 34.53
N PRO A 207 -5.71 14.89 35.79
CA PRO A 207 -5.75 16.06 36.68
C PRO A 207 -5.04 17.25 36.03
N ALA A 208 -5.63 18.43 36.14
CA ALA A 208 -5.05 19.67 35.64
C ALA A 208 -3.63 19.85 36.19
N GLY A 209 -2.61 19.74 35.33
CA GLY A 209 -1.20 19.92 35.70
C GLY A 209 -0.24 18.78 35.33
N ALA A 210 -0.72 17.64 34.83
CA ALA A 210 0.17 16.56 34.37
C ALA A 210 0.74 16.83 32.95
N ARG A 211 2.04 16.58 32.74
CA ARG A 211 2.69 16.57 31.41
C ARG A 211 1.84 15.76 30.42
N PRO A 212 1.73 16.19 29.14
CA PRO A 212 0.96 15.44 28.14
C PRO A 212 1.48 14.00 28.09
N LYS A 213 0.63 13.03 28.45
CA LYS A 213 0.92 11.61 28.28
C LYS A 213 1.20 11.40 26.80
N LYS A 214 2.39 10.88 26.50
CA LYS A 214 2.79 10.49 25.14
C LYS A 214 1.75 9.45 24.68
N LYS A 215 0.92 9.79 23.69
CA LYS A 215 -0.01 8.82 23.08
C LYS A 215 0.82 7.61 22.63
N ASN A 216 0.59 6.45 23.22
CA ASN A 216 1.25 5.23 22.79
C ASN A 216 0.66 4.87 21.43
N LYS A 217 1.47 5.01 20.38
CA LYS A 217 1.13 4.52 19.05
C LYS A 217 1.54 3.06 18.96
N LYS A 218 0.61 2.18 18.61
CA LYS A 218 0.88 0.77 18.37
C LYS A 218 0.90 0.54 16.86
N SER A 219 2.01 0.00 16.36
CA SER A 219 2.19 -0.29 14.94
C SER A 219 2.02 -1.77 14.68
N TYR A 220 1.31 -2.10 13.59
CA TYR A 220 1.07 -3.46 13.13
C TYR A 220 1.54 -3.61 11.68
N ASP A 221 2.32 -4.64 11.40
CA ASP A 221 2.81 -4.95 10.06
C ASP A 221 1.92 -6.02 9.40
N LEU A 222 1.27 -5.68 8.29
CA LEU A 222 0.40 -6.53 7.48
C LEU A 222 1.20 -7.15 6.32
N THR A 223 1.86 -8.27 6.60
CA THR A 223 2.88 -8.84 5.70
C THR A 223 2.34 -9.95 4.80
N MET A 224 3.16 -10.37 3.82
CA MET A 224 2.87 -11.54 2.99
C MET A 224 2.85 -12.87 3.75
N SER A 225 3.56 -12.96 4.87
CA SER A 225 3.54 -14.14 5.74
C SER A 225 2.25 -14.27 6.57
N ASP A 226 1.44 -13.21 6.64
CA ASP A 226 0.18 -13.21 7.37
C ASP A 226 -0.92 -13.90 6.56
N LYS A 227 -1.23 -15.14 6.95
CA LYS A 227 -2.23 -15.98 6.27
C LYS A 227 -3.65 -15.40 6.38
N PHE A 228 -3.98 -14.75 7.49
CA PHE A 228 -5.30 -14.15 7.66
C PHE A 228 -5.44 -12.97 6.71
N TRP A 229 -4.45 -12.08 6.70
CA TRP A 229 -4.41 -10.94 5.77
C TRP A 229 -4.49 -11.38 4.31
N GLN A 230 -3.65 -12.32 3.86
CA GLN A 230 -3.68 -12.77 2.46
C GLN A 230 -5.02 -13.37 2.04
N LYS A 231 -5.71 -14.06 2.96
CA LYS A 231 -7.01 -14.67 2.68
C LYS A 231 -8.15 -13.63 2.65
N HIS A 232 -8.11 -12.63 3.52
CA HIS A 232 -9.26 -11.75 3.78
C HIS A 232 -9.07 -10.28 3.37
N LYS A 233 -7.89 -9.85 2.90
CA LYS A 233 -7.62 -8.46 2.46
C LYS A 233 -8.63 -7.93 1.44
N GLY A 234 -9.06 -8.78 0.51
CA GLY A 234 -10.05 -8.46 -0.52
C GLY A 234 -11.50 -8.78 -0.15
N SER A 235 -11.75 -9.39 1.02
CA SER A 235 -13.10 -9.75 1.45
C SER A 235 -13.89 -8.52 1.91
N PRO A 236 -15.22 -8.52 1.73
CA PRO A 236 -16.11 -7.55 2.37
C PRO A 236 -15.91 -7.52 3.89
N PHE A 237 -15.96 -6.32 4.47
CA PHE A 237 -15.69 -6.13 5.90
C PHE A 237 -16.55 -6.98 6.86
N PRO A 238 -17.86 -7.20 6.62
CA PRO A 238 -18.66 -8.07 7.48
C PRO A 238 -18.11 -9.50 7.57
N GLU A 239 -17.66 -10.08 6.45
CA GLU A 239 -17.07 -11.42 6.42
C GLU A 239 -15.75 -11.48 7.20
N VAL A 240 -14.97 -10.39 7.19
CA VAL A 240 -13.74 -10.30 7.96
C VAL A 240 -14.02 -10.28 9.46
N ALA A 241 -15.02 -9.52 9.91
CA ALA A 241 -15.41 -9.49 11.32
C ALA A 241 -15.86 -10.88 11.82
N GLU A 242 -16.63 -11.60 11.01
CA GLU A 242 -17.02 -13.00 11.30
C GLU A 242 -15.80 -13.93 11.33
N SER A 243 -14.88 -13.79 10.37
CA SER A 243 -13.69 -14.63 10.27
C SER A 243 -12.71 -14.41 11.44
N VAL A 244 -12.52 -13.17 11.89
CA VAL A 244 -11.73 -12.86 13.10
C VAL A 244 -12.32 -13.56 14.33
N GLN A 245 -13.65 -13.50 14.48
CA GLN A 245 -14.35 -14.13 15.60
C GLN A 245 -14.18 -15.65 15.58
N GLN A 246 -14.31 -16.28 14.40
CA GLN A 246 -14.09 -17.72 14.23
C GLN A 246 -12.65 -18.15 14.57
N GLU A 247 -11.65 -17.37 14.14
CA GLU A 247 -10.24 -17.67 14.48
C GLU A 247 -9.97 -17.53 15.98
N LEU A 248 -10.57 -16.54 16.64
CA LEU A 248 -10.46 -16.34 18.08
C LEU A 248 -11.08 -17.51 18.86
N GLU A 249 -12.25 -18.00 18.44
CA GLU A 249 -12.91 -19.17 19.04
C GLU A 249 -12.10 -20.45 18.83
N SER A 250 -11.57 -20.65 17.62
CA SER A 250 -10.66 -21.77 17.30
C SER A 250 -9.40 -21.75 18.17
N TYR A 251 -8.80 -20.57 18.36
CA TYR A 251 -7.64 -20.40 19.21
C TYR A 251 -7.96 -20.70 20.69
N ARG A 252 -9.09 -20.22 21.22
CA ARG A 252 -9.52 -20.51 22.60
C ARG A 252 -9.67 -22.02 22.84
N ALA A 253 -10.29 -22.73 21.90
CA ALA A 253 -10.43 -24.19 22.00
C ALA A 253 -9.07 -24.91 22.01
N GLN A 254 -8.11 -24.44 21.22
CA GLN A 254 -6.73 -24.97 21.20
C GLN A 254 -5.99 -24.66 22.51
N GLU A 255 -6.12 -23.44 23.04
CA GLU A 255 -5.52 -23.03 24.31
C GLU A 255 -6.07 -23.86 25.48
N ASP A 256 -7.37 -24.10 25.51
CA ASP A 256 -8.03 -24.88 26.56
C ASP A 256 -7.59 -26.35 26.53
N GLU A 257 -7.41 -26.96 25.35
CA GLU A 257 -6.86 -28.32 25.27
C GLU A 257 -5.41 -28.36 25.74
N VAL A 258 -4.58 -27.36 25.43
CA VAL A 258 -3.21 -27.27 25.95
C VAL A 258 -3.20 -27.13 27.48
N LYS A 259 -4.08 -26.30 28.04
CA LYS A 259 -4.24 -26.19 29.51
C LYS A 259 -4.72 -27.49 30.13
N ARG A 260 -5.67 -28.18 29.50
CA ARG A 260 -6.17 -29.48 29.95
C ARG A 260 -5.07 -30.53 29.96
N LEU A 261 -4.25 -30.61 28.91
CA LEU A 261 -3.10 -31.50 28.84
C LEU A 261 -2.07 -31.19 29.93
N LYS A 262 -1.79 -29.92 30.21
CA LYS A 262 -0.93 -29.52 31.35
C LYS A 262 -1.49 -29.96 32.70
N SER A 263 -2.79 -29.78 32.91
CA SER A 263 -3.48 -30.10 34.17
C SER A 263 -3.55 -31.61 34.43
N ILE A 264 -3.88 -32.42 33.41
CA ILE A 264 -3.88 -33.90 33.50
C ILE A 264 -2.51 -34.45 33.94
N MET A 265 -1.43 -33.70 33.70
CA MET A 265 -0.06 -34.13 33.95
C MET A 265 0.54 -33.61 35.26
N GLY A 266 -0.22 -32.90 36.11
CA GLY A 266 0.20 -32.58 37.47
C GLY A 266 1.38 -31.59 37.58
N ILE A 267 1.70 -30.84 36.52
CA ILE A 267 2.83 -29.89 36.49
C ILE A 267 2.56 -28.63 37.35
N GLU A 268 1.39 -28.52 38.00
CA GLU A 268 1.09 -27.48 39.00
C GLU A 268 1.51 -27.85 40.44
N GLY A 269 2.37 -28.86 40.64
CA GLY A 269 2.94 -29.19 41.94
C GLY A 269 4.40 -29.65 41.86
N GLU A 270 5.22 -29.18 42.80
CA GLU A 270 6.66 -29.46 42.98
C GLU A 270 7.00 -30.94 43.29
N ASP A 271 6.37 -31.94 42.66
CA ASP A 271 6.67 -33.34 42.96
C ASP A 271 7.35 -34.06 41.78
N GLU A 272 8.68 -34.07 41.86
CA GLU A 272 9.67 -34.58 40.90
C GLU A 272 9.72 -36.13 40.85
N GLY A 273 8.60 -36.81 41.06
CA GLY A 273 8.59 -38.21 41.52
C GLY A 273 7.87 -39.28 40.68
N ALA A 274 7.19 -38.95 39.57
CA ALA A 274 6.35 -39.94 38.87
C ALA A 274 6.47 -39.94 37.34
N ILE A 275 7.69 -40.09 36.80
CA ILE A 275 7.97 -40.11 35.35
C ILE A 275 7.74 -41.51 34.71
N SER A 276 7.32 -42.53 35.47
CA SER A 276 7.42 -43.93 34.99
C SER A 276 6.19 -44.53 34.26
N MET A 277 5.10 -43.80 33.99
CA MET A 277 3.89 -44.42 33.38
C MET A 277 3.24 -43.66 32.20
N LEU A 278 3.99 -42.91 31.38
CA LEU A 278 3.39 -41.97 30.40
C LEU A 278 4.07 -41.95 29.01
N SER A 279 4.25 -43.08 28.31
CA SER A 279 4.89 -43.04 26.96
C SER A 279 4.05 -42.28 25.91
N ASP A 280 2.74 -42.50 25.86
CA ASP A 280 1.86 -41.86 24.86
C ASP A 280 1.54 -40.40 25.19
N ASN A 281 1.52 -40.05 26.48
CA ASN A 281 1.30 -38.66 26.93
C ASN A 281 2.59 -37.82 26.83
N THR A 282 3.78 -38.42 26.92
CA THR A 282 5.05 -37.72 26.67
C THR A 282 5.18 -37.30 25.20
N ALA A 283 4.75 -38.14 24.26
CA ALA A 283 4.75 -37.79 22.83
C ALA A 283 3.80 -36.62 22.53
N LYS A 284 2.59 -36.63 23.11
CA LYS A 284 1.63 -35.52 23.00
C LYS A 284 2.14 -34.24 23.67
N LEU A 285 2.86 -34.36 24.80
CA LEU A 285 3.44 -33.21 25.48
C LEU A 285 4.63 -32.62 24.72
N THR A 286 5.55 -33.44 24.19
CA THR A 286 6.60 -32.97 23.29
C THR A 286 6.01 -32.26 22.06
N SER A 287 4.91 -32.79 21.51
CA SER A 287 4.20 -32.16 20.39
C SER A 287 3.54 -30.83 20.79
N ALA A 288 2.93 -30.73 21.98
CA ALA A 288 2.28 -29.50 22.47
C ALA A 288 3.30 -28.42 22.89
N VAL A 289 4.45 -28.83 23.42
CA VAL A 289 5.58 -27.92 23.71
C VAL A 289 6.22 -27.44 22.41
N SER A 290 6.29 -28.29 21.37
CA SER A 290 6.78 -27.89 20.06
C SER A 290 5.83 -26.93 19.32
N SER A 291 4.52 -26.98 19.57
CA SER A 291 3.52 -26.10 18.93
C SER A 291 3.23 -24.80 19.68
N LEU A 292 3.77 -24.63 20.89
CA LEU A 292 3.61 -23.40 21.69
C LEU A 292 4.07 -22.12 20.96
N PRO A 293 5.22 -22.09 20.28
CA PRO A 293 5.63 -20.93 19.48
C PRO A 293 4.63 -20.61 18.37
N GLU A 294 4.07 -21.63 17.70
CA GLU A 294 3.07 -21.46 16.64
C GLU A 294 1.75 -20.90 17.20
N LEU A 295 1.32 -21.36 18.37
CA LEU A 295 0.12 -20.85 19.05
C LEU A 295 0.31 -19.41 19.51
N LEU A 296 1.49 -19.03 20.00
CA LEU A 296 1.80 -17.65 20.38
C LEU A 296 1.79 -16.71 19.16
N GLU A 297 2.37 -17.14 18.04
CA GLU A 297 2.33 -16.36 16.80
C GLU A 297 0.92 -16.26 16.24
N LYS A 298 0.13 -17.34 16.27
CA LYS A 298 -1.28 -17.32 15.90
C LYS A 298 -2.07 -16.33 16.76
N LYS A 299 -1.86 -16.35 18.08
CA LYS A 299 -2.47 -15.37 19.00
C LYS A 299 -2.09 -13.94 18.62
N ARG A 300 -0.82 -13.69 18.33
CA ARG A 300 -0.33 -12.37 17.92
C ARG A 300 -1.04 -11.84 16.67
N LEU A 301 -1.25 -12.70 15.67
CA LEU A 301 -1.98 -12.35 14.43
C LEU A 301 -3.48 -12.12 14.69
N ILE A 302 -4.13 -12.95 15.51
CA ILE A 302 -5.54 -12.76 15.90
C ILE A 302 -5.71 -11.43 16.64
N ASP A 303 -4.84 -11.15 17.61
CA ASP A 303 -4.86 -9.90 18.37
C ASP A 303 -4.64 -8.70 17.43
N LEU A 304 -3.72 -8.82 16.46
CA LEU A 304 -3.50 -7.80 15.43
C LEU A 304 -4.79 -7.50 14.66
N HIS A 305 -5.40 -8.52 14.05
CA HIS A 305 -6.58 -8.33 13.21
C HIS A 305 -7.81 -7.91 13.99
N THR A 306 -7.95 -8.36 15.23
CA THR A 306 -9.00 -7.89 16.14
C THR A 306 -8.85 -6.39 16.38
N ASN A 307 -7.65 -5.92 16.75
CA ASN A 307 -7.41 -4.50 17.00
C ASN A 307 -7.63 -3.64 15.75
N VAL A 308 -7.13 -4.08 14.59
CA VAL A 308 -7.32 -3.36 13.31
C VAL A 308 -8.81 -3.34 12.92
N ALA A 309 -9.51 -4.47 12.97
CA ALA A 309 -10.92 -4.54 12.61
C ALA A 309 -11.81 -3.73 13.57
N THR A 310 -11.51 -3.72 14.87
CA THR A 310 -12.20 -2.86 15.83
C THR A 310 -12.02 -1.38 15.49
N ALA A 311 -10.79 -0.94 15.21
CA ALA A 311 -10.52 0.45 14.82
C ALA A 311 -11.26 0.85 13.53
N VAL A 312 -11.27 -0.02 12.51
CA VAL A 312 -12.06 0.22 11.28
C VAL A 312 -13.55 0.34 11.60
N LEU A 313 -14.11 -0.56 12.42
CA LEU A 313 -15.52 -0.52 12.80
C LEU A 313 -15.91 0.76 13.55
N GLU A 314 -15.03 1.29 14.40
CA GLU A 314 -15.24 2.57 15.08
C GLU A 314 -15.34 3.73 14.09
N HIS A 315 -14.48 3.77 13.07
CA HIS A 315 -14.57 4.77 12.00
C HIS A 315 -15.83 4.61 11.15
N ILE A 316 -16.21 3.39 10.80
CA ILE A 316 -17.46 3.12 10.06
C ILE A 316 -18.67 3.66 10.84
N LYS A 317 -18.78 3.32 12.13
CA LYS A 317 -19.92 3.74 12.97
C LYS A 317 -19.95 5.24 13.22
N SER A 318 -18.81 5.84 13.56
CA SER A 318 -18.75 7.26 13.91
C SER A 318 -19.03 8.17 12.72
N ARG A 319 -18.62 7.77 11.51
CA ARG A 319 -18.83 8.54 10.27
C ARG A 319 -20.05 8.07 9.47
N LYS A 320 -20.71 6.98 9.87
CA LYS A 320 -21.80 6.30 9.12
C LYS A 320 -21.38 5.94 7.68
N LEU A 321 -20.18 5.37 7.52
CA LEU A 321 -19.59 5.09 6.20
C LEU A 321 -20.38 4.05 5.39
N ASP A 322 -21.14 3.18 6.06
CA ASP A 322 -22.09 2.27 5.44
C ASP A 322 -23.13 3.01 4.58
N VAL A 323 -23.63 4.15 5.09
CA VAL A 323 -24.59 4.99 4.37
C VAL A 323 -23.92 5.71 3.21
N TYR A 324 -22.71 6.26 3.41
CA TYR A 324 -21.96 6.91 2.33
C TYR A 324 -21.68 5.96 1.17
N PHE A 325 -21.17 4.77 1.47
CA PHE A 325 -20.92 3.73 0.48
C PHE A 325 -22.17 3.38 -0.33
N GLU A 326 -23.32 3.19 0.33
CA GLU A 326 -24.58 2.90 -0.37
C GLU A 326 -25.01 4.03 -1.32
N TYR A 327 -24.89 5.29 -0.89
CA TYR A 327 -25.22 6.44 -1.73
C TYR A 327 -24.29 6.57 -2.92
N GLU A 328 -22.98 6.42 -2.70
CA GLU A 328 -21.98 6.55 -3.74
C GLU A 328 -22.13 5.44 -4.79
N GLU A 329 -22.38 4.19 -4.39
CA GLU A 329 -22.69 3.08 -5.30
C GLU A 329 -23.95 3.36 -6.14
N LYS A 330 -25.02 3.88 -5.52
CA LYS A 330 -26.24 4.28 -6.25
C LYS A 330 -25.94 5.37 -7.28
N ILE A 331 -25.14 6.38 -6.92
CA ILE A 331 -24.72 7.46 -7.82
C ILE A 331 -23.91 6.91 -8.99
N MET A 332 -22.89 6.08 -8.71
CA MET A 332 -21.98 5.54 -9.73
C MET A 332 -22.68 4.55 -10.67
N SER A 333 -23.64 3.78 -10.15
CA SER A 333 -24.50 2.88 -10.93
C SER A 333 -25.67 3.59 -11.65
N LYS A 334 -25.84 4.91 -11.46
CA LYS A 334 -26.96 5.72 -12.00
C LYS A 334 -28.34 5.26 -11.53
N SER A 335 -28.40 4.71 -10.32
CA SER A 335 -29.63 4.32 -9.64
C SER A 335 -30.30 5.54 -8.99
N THR A 336 -31.59 5.42 -8.68
CA THR A 336 -32.32 6.47 -7.96
C THR A 336 -31.90 6.54 -6.49
N LEU A 337 -31.77 7.75 -5.96
CA LEU A 337 -31.50 7.97 -4.54
C LEU A 337 -32.79 7.99 -3.73
N ASP A 338 -32.78 7.38 -2.54
CA ASP A 338 -33.95 7.32 -1.67
C ASP A 338 -34.20 8.64 -0.92
N LYS A 339 -33.14 9.39 -0.62
CA LYS A 339 -33.21 10.76 -0.06
C LYS A 339 -32.37 11.71 -0.90
N SER A 340 -32.62 13.01 -0.72
CA SER A 340 -31.85 14.03 -1.39
C SER A 340 -30.38 13.99 -0.95
N LEU A 341 -29.47 14.16 -1.91
CA LEU A 341 -28.04 14.32 -1.63
C LEU A 341 -27.77 15.48 -0.66
N LEU A 342 -28.59 16.54 -0.73
CA LEU A 342 -28.48 17.71 0.12
C LEU A 342 -28.74 17.38 1.59
N ASP A 343 -29.65 16.44 1.87
CA ASP A 343 -29.97 16.01 3.23
C ASP A 343 -28.76 15.29 3.84
N MET A 344 -28.08 14.46 3.04
CA MET A 344 -26.89 13.73 3.47
C MET A 344 -25.70 14.68 3.76
N ILE A 345 -25.51 15.71 2.92
CA ILE A 345 -24.47 16.71 3.15
C ILE A 345 -24.78 17.55 4.40
N SER A 346 -26.05 17.83 4.66
CA SER A 346 -26.48 18.69 5.76
C SER A 346 -26.59 17.96 7.11
N ASP A 347 -26.56 16.62 7.14
CA ASP A 347 -26.64 15.83 8.38
C ASP A 347 -25.41 16.09 9.28
N PRO A 348 -25.56 16.69 10.47
CA PRO A 348 -24.44 16.96 11.37
C PRO A 348 -23.89 15.69 12.04
N ASP A 349 -24.67 14.60 12.06
CA ASP A 349 -24.33 13.34 12.73
C ASP A 349 -23.73 12.31 11.75
N ALA A 350 -23.47 12.69 10.50
CA ALA A 350 -22.95 11.79 9.47
C ALA A 350 -21.76 12.40 8.72
N GLY A 351 -20.69 11.60 8.61
CA GLY A 351 -19.49 11.92 7.87
C GLY A 351 -18.68 13.09 8.41
N THR A 352 -17.44 13.13 7.95
CA THR A 352 -16.56 14.29 8.10
C THR A 352 -16.81 15.30 6.97
N PRO A 353 -16.27 16.53 7.05
CA PRO A 353 -16.28 17.45 5.91
C PRO A 353 -15.65 16.84 4.64
N GLU A 354 -14.65 15.98 4.80
CA GLU A 354 -14.03 15.27 3.68
C GLU A 354 -14.99 14.27 3.04
N ASP A 355 -15.72 13.48 3.83
CA ASP A 355 -16.70 12.50 3.34
C ASP A 355 -17.81 13.18 2.53
N LYS A 356 -18.31 14.31 3.03
CA LYS A 356 -19.33 15.13 2.37
C LYS A 356 -18.83 15.70 1.05
N MET A 357 -17.58 16.17 1.01
CA MET A 357 -16.95 16.63 -0.22
C MET A 357 -16.76 15.49 -1.21
N ARG A 358 -16.24 14.33 -0.79
CA ARG A 358 -16.07 13.13 -1.63
C ARG A 358 -17.38 12.72 -2.27
N LEU A 359 -18.44 12.56 -1.47
CA LEU A 359 -19.78 12.22 -1.94
C LEU A 359 -20.28 13.21 -3.00
N PHE A 360 -20.14 14.52 -2.76
CA PHE A 360 -20.56 15.53 -3.73
C PHE A 360 -19.72 15.50 -5.01
N LEU A 361 -18.41 15.29 -4.92
CA LEU A 361 -17.55 15.18 -6.09
C LEU A 361 -17.89 13.94 -6.92
N ILE A 362 -18.17 12.80 -6.30
CA ILE A 362 -18.63 11.59 -6.99
C ILE A 362 -19.94 11.86 -7.73
N TYR A 363 -20.91 12.52 -7.07
CA TYR A 363 -22.14 12.96 -7.71
C TYR A 363 -21.86 13.89 -8.91
N TYR A 364 -21.00 14.88 -8.73
CA TYR A 364 -20.69 15.83 -9.79
C TYR A 364 -19.98 15.17 -10.97
N ILE A 365 -19.05 14.25 -10.74
CA ILE A 365 -18.31 13.53 -11.79
C ILE A 365 -19.24 12.58 -12.54
N SER A 366 -20.06 11.80 -11.82
CA SER A 366 -20.93 10.76 -12.39
C SER A 366 -22.18 11.31 -13.09
N SER A 367 -22.59 12.54 -12.76
CA SER A 367 -23.76 13.17 -13.38
C SER A 367 -23.51 13.52 -14.85
N ALA A 368 -24.42 13.14 -15.75
CA ALA A 368 -24.28 13.40 -17.19
C ALA A 368 -24.26 14.90 -17.53
N GLN A 369 -24.99 15.71 -16.77
CA GLN A 369 -25.01 17.17 -16.88
C GLN A 369 -24.64 17.78 -15.53
N ALA A 370 -24.03 18.96 -15.56
CA ALA A 370 -23.79 19.70 -14.33
C ALA A 370 -25.14 20.11 -13.70
N PRO A 371 -25.24 20.15 -12.36
CA PRO A 371 -26.40 20.72 -11.69
C PRO A 371 -26.67 22.15 -12.15
N SER A 372 -27.92 22.60 -12.06
CA SER A 372 -28.26 24.00 -12.35
C SER A 372 -27.45 24.94 -11.45
N GLU A 373 -27.22 26.18 -11.87
CA GLU A 373 -26.48 27.14 -11.04
C GLU A 373 -27.13 27.37 -9.67
N ILE A 374 -28.47 27.32 -9.62
CA ILE A 374 -29.25 27.45 -8.39
C ILE A 374 -28.98 26.27 -7.46
N ASP A 375 -29.07 25.04 -7.96
CA ASP A 375 -28.83 23.83 -7.15
C ASP A 375 -27.38 23.77 -6.69
N LEU A 376 -26.45 24.13 -7.59
CA LEU A 376 -25.03 24.15 -7.30
C LEU A 376 -24.69 25.14 -6.18
N GLU A 377 -25.34 26.29 -6.13
CA GLU A 377 -25.14 27.27 -5.06
C GLU A 377 -25.71 26.77 -3.72
N GLN A 378 -26.82 26.04 -3.74
CA GLN A 378 -27.34 25.36 -2.54
C GLN A 378 -26.35 24.32 -2.01
N TYR A 379 -25.79 23.49 -2.89
CA TYR A 379 -24.76 22.51 -2.48
C TYR A 379 -23.50 23.17 -1.93
N LYS A 380 -23.00 24.25 -2.55
CA LYS A 380 -21.85 24.99 -2.02
C LYS A 380 -22.12 25.54 -0.63
N LYS A 381 -23.31 26.10 -0.41
CA LYS A 381 -23.70 26.61 0.89
C LYS A 381 -23.71 25.49 1.93
N ALA A 382 -24.38 24.37 1.64
CA ALA A 382 -24.43 23.22 2.55
C ALA A 382 -23.04 22.64 2.85
N LEU A 383 -22.15 22.54 1.84
CA LEU A 383 -20.77 22.10 2.03
C LEU A 383 -19.97 23.08 2.89
N THR A 384 -20.14 24.39 2.68
CA THR A 384 -19.45 25.42 3.48
C THR A 384 -19.94 25.42 4.92
N ASP A 385 -21.25 25.31 5.13
CA ASP A 385 -21.88 25.21 6.45
C ASP A 385 -21.42 23.94 7.18
N ALA A 386 -21.16 22.86 6.45
CA ALA A 386 -20.55 21.62 6.96
C ALA A 386 -19.02 21.71 7.17
N GLY A 387 -18.38 22.87 6.93
CA GLY A 387 -16.95 23.08 7.15
C GLY A 387 -16.04 22.61 6.02
N CYS A 388 -16.57 22.35 4.82
CA CYS A 388 -15.78 21.86 3.69
C CYS A 388 -15.01 22.99 2.99
N ASN A 389 -13.79 22.70 2.54
CA ASN A 389 -13.05 23.56 1.60
C ASN A 389 -13.59 23.36 0.18
N LEU A 390 -13.98 24.43 -0.52
CA LEU A 390 -14.52 24.35 -1.88
C LEU A 390 -13.45 24.29 -3.00
N ALA A 391 -12.15 24.37 -2.67
CA ALA A 391 -11.08 24.29 -3.67
C ALA A 391 -11.13 23.01 -4.55
N PRO A 392 -11.41 21.80 -4.02
CA PRO A 392 -11.56 20.59 -4.83
C PRO A 392 -12.67 20.70 -5.88
N LEU A 393 -13.81 21.32 -5.52
CA LEU A 393 -14.91 21.56 -6.47
C LEU A 393 -14.49 22.49 -7.60
N SER A 394 -13.75 23.55 -7.30
CA SER A 394 -13.23 24.47 -8.32
C SER A 394 -12.33 23.76 -9.33
N TYR A 395 -11.52 22.81 -8.88
CA TYR A 395 -10.67 22.01 -9.75
C TYR A 395 -11.49 21.04 -10.62
N ILE A 396 -12.40 20.28 -10.01
CA ILE A 396 -13.23 19.29 -10.74
C ILE A 396 -14.14 19.96 -11.79
N LYS A 397 -14.57 21.21 -11.57
CA LYS A 397 -15.27 22.01 -12.59
C LYS A 397 -14.44 22.31 -13.83
N GLN A 398 -13.12 22.45 -13.71
CA GLN A 398 -12.22 22.69 -14.85
C GLN A 398 -11.91 21.39 -15.58
N TRP A 399 -11.87 20.28 -14.84
CA TRP A 399 -11.61 18.95 -15.40
C TRP A 399 -12.77 18.43 -16.26
N LYS A 400 -14.01 18.56 -15.75
CA LYS A 400 -15.24 18.08 -16.41
C LYS A 400 -15.57 18.92 -17.64
#